data_AF-A0A955TU56-F1
#
_entry.id   AF-A0A955TU56-F1
#
_cell.length_a   1.000
_cell.length_b   1.000
_cell.length_c   1.000
_cell.angle_alpha   90.00
_cell.angle_beta   90.00
_cell.angle_gamma   90.00
#
_symmetry.space_group_name_H-M   'P 1'
#
loop_
_entity.id
_entity.type
_entity.pdbx_description
1 polymer ?
#
loop_
_entity_poly.entity_id
_entity_poly.type
_entity_poly.pdbx_seq_one_letter_code
_entity_poly.pdbx_strand_id
1 'polypeptide(L)' 'MWDAVYTPFGQVHAITGTATNNQRFPGQYADAETGFNYNYFRDYDPTTGRYIDSSGLNP' A
#
# COMPACT_ATOMS: atom_id res chain seq x y z
N MET A 1 -0.78 -11.63 18.16
CA MET A 1 -0.23 -11.86 16.81
C MET A 1 -1.14 -11.14 15.83
N TRP A 2 -0.61 -10.60 14.73
CA TRP A 2 -1.40 -9.96 13.68
C TRP A 2 -1.42 -10.88 12.44
N ASP A 3 -2.49 -10.85 11.66
CA ASP A 3 -2.61 -11.56 10.38
C ASP A 3 -3.10 -10.58 9.32
N ALA A 4 -2.59 -10.68 8.09
CA ALA A 4 -2.99 -9.82 6.99
C ALA A 4 -3.17 -10.61 5.69
N VAL A 5 -4.33 -10.43 5.06
CA VAL A 5 -4.67 -10.99 3.76
C VAL A 5 -4.62 -9.86 2.74
N TYR A 6 -3.82 -10.03 1.69
CA TYR A 6 -3.69 -9.08 0.60
C TYR A 6 -4.24 -9.67 -0.70
N THR A 7 -4.79 -8.81 -1.56
CA THR A 7 -5.09 -9.16 -2.95
C THR A 7 -3.79 -9.39 -3.74
N PRO A 8 -3.85 -9.96 -4.96
CA PRO A 8 -2.66 -10.17 -5.80
C PRO A 8 -1.84 -8.90 -6.07
N PHE A 9 -2.47 -7.71 -5.99
CA PHE A 9 -1.83 -6.42 -6.18
C PHE A 9 -1.57 -5.66 -4.87
N GLY A 10 -1.62 -6.32 -3.72
CA GLY A 10 -1.19 -5.73 -2.46
C GLY A 10 -2.22 -4.84 -1.76
N GLN A 11 -3.47 -4.79 -2.26
CA GLN A 11 -4.58 -4.15 -1.54
C GLN A 11 -4.93 -4.99 -0.32
N VAL A 12 -5.16 -4.33 0.82
CA VAL A 12 -5.59 -4.99 2.04
C VAL A 12 -6.99 -5.58 1.84
N HIS A 13 -7.11 -6.90 1.97
CA HIS A 13 -8.40 -7.59 2.03
C HIS A 13 -8.88 -7.75 3.47
N ALA A 14 -7.98 -8.10 4.39
CA ALA A 14 -8.26 -8.16 5.83
C ALA A 14 -6.98 -7.94 6.64
N ILE A 15 -7.08 -7.26 7.78
CA ILE A 15 -6.04 -7.23 8.82
C ILE A 15 -6.72 -7.59 10.13
N THR A 16 -6.16 -8.55 10.86
CA THR A 16 -6.64 -8.92 12.20
C THR A 16 -5.54 -8.71 13.24
N GLY A 17 -5.95 -8.40 14.47
CA GLY A 17 -5.07 -8.08 15.59
C GLY A 17 -5.27 -6.66 16.12
N THR A 18 -4.72 -6.38 17.30
CA THR A 18 -4.84 -5.08 17.98
C THR A 18 -3.71 -4.10 17.64
N ALA A 19 -2.73 -4.54 16.85
CA ALA A 19 -1.58 -3.73 16.45
C ALA A 19 -1.75 -3.27 15.00
N THR A 20 -1.52 -1.97 14.76
CA THR A 20 -1.46 -1.41 13.40
C THR A 20 -0.31 -2.03 12.62
N ASN A 21 -0.61 -2.62 11.46
CA ASN A 21 0.39 -3.17 10.54
C ASN A 21 0.46 -2.35 9.26
N ASN A 22 1.56 -1.61 9.11
CA ASN A 22 1.83 -0.80 7.92
C ASN A 22 2.74 -1.50 6.90
N GLN A 23 3.16 -2.75 7.16
CA GLN A 23 3.93 -3.48 6.16
C GLN A 23 3.02 -3.90 5.01
N ARG A 24 3.55 -3.87 3.79
CA ARG A 24 2.87 -4.31 2.58
C ARG A 24 3.75 -5.35 1.88
N PHE A 25 3.73 -5.41 0.55
CA PHE A 25 4.68 -6.25 -0.19
C PHE A 25 6.14 -5.90 0.12
N PRO A 26 7.11 -6.77 -0.19
CA PRO A 26 8.51 -6.54 0.16
C PRO A 26 9.00 -5.15 -0.25
N GLY A 27 9.51 -4.38 0.73
CA GLY A 27 9.99 -3.01 0.53
C GLY A 27 8.91 -1.92 0.53
N GLN A 28 7.64 -2.28 0.72
CA GLN A 28 6.52 -1.35 0.70
C GLN A 28 5.96 -1.08 2.10
N TYR A 29 5.59 0.19 2.34
CA TYR A 29 4.90 0.63 3.54
C TYR A 29 3.59 1.32 3.18
N ALA A 30 2.56 1.09 3.99
CA ALA A 30 1.28 1.75 3.84
C ALA A 30 1.39 3.22 4.18
N ASP A 31 0.94 4.07 3.26
CA ASP A 31 0.65 5.46 3.54
C ASP A 31 -0.85 5.61 3.81
N ALA A 32 -1.19 5.99 5.04
CA ALA A 32 -2.57 6.16 5.47
C ALA A 32 -3.20 7.47 4.98
N GLU A 33 -2.39 8.45 4.56
CA GLU A 33 -2.89 9.74 4.06
C GLU A 33 -3.43 9.60 2.63
N THR A 34 -2.73 8.84 1.79
CA THR A 34 -3.08 8.65 0.38
C THR A 34 -3.80 7.33 0.10
N GLY A 35 -3.62 6.32 0.96
CA GLY A 35 -4.04 4.95 0.69
C GLY A 35 -3.12 4.18 -0.26
N PHE A 36 -2.01 4.78 -0.68
CA PHE A 36 -0.97 4.14 -1.49
C PHE A 36 0.05 3.41 -0.64
N ASN A 37 0.87 2.60 -1.29
CA ASN A 37 2.01 1.94 -0.69
C ASN A 37 3.29 2.67 -1.10
N TYR A 38 3.96 3.32 -0.16
CA TYR A 38 5.26 3.94 -0.38
C TYR A 38 6.33 2.86 -0.61
N ASN A 39 7.02 2.95 -1.74
CA ASN A 39 8.14 2.11 -2.11
C ASN A 39 9.36 2.97 -2.47
N TYR A 40 10.04 3.44 -1.43
CA TYR A 40 11.29 4.19 -1.49
C TYR A 40 11.21 5.53 -2.23
N PHE A 41 11.10 5.56 -3.56
CA PHE A 41 10.93 6.80 -4.34
C PHE A 41 9.70 6.77 -5.26
N ARG A 42 8.83 5.78 -5.07
CA ARG A 42 7.63 5.63 -5.86
C ARG A 42 6.46 5.29 -4.97
N ASP A 43 5.32 5.90 -5.25
CA ASP A 43 4.06 5.51 -4.65
C ASP A 43 3.45 4.39 -5.51
N TYR A 44 2.95 3.35 -4.86
CA TYR A 44 2.33 2.22 -5.53
C TYR A 44 0.84 2.21 -5.18
N ASP A 45 0.00 2.26 -6.19
CA ASP A 45 -1.44 2.11 -6.05
C ASP A 45 -1.81 0.61 -6.05
N PRO A 46 -2.19 0.04 -4.89
CA PRO A 46 -2.55 -1.36 -4.81
C PRO A 46 -3.91 -1.68 -5.44
N THR A 47 -4.74 -0.66 -5.73
CA THR A 47 -6.08 -0.86 -6.34
C THR A 47 -5.98 -1.14 -7.83
N THR A 48 -5.02 -0.48 -8.50
CA THR A 48 -4.73 -0.67 -9.94
C THR A 48 -3.52 -1.55 -10.18
N GLY A 49 -2.71 -1.80 -9.14
CA GLY A 49 -1.50 -2.59 -9.18
C GLY A 49 -0.32 -1.90 -9.89
N ARG A 50 -0.28 -0.56 -9.89
CA ARG A 50 0.67 0.26 -10.67
C ARG A 50 1.39 1.27 -9.80
N TYR A 51 2.60 1.67 -10.21
CA TYR A 51 3.27 2.82 -9.61
C TYR A 51 2.64 4.11 -10.12
N ILE A 52 2.45 5.04 -9.19
CA ILE A 52 2.13 6.43 -9.49
C ILE A 52 3.45 7.14 -9.73
N ASP A 53 3.54 7.77 -10.90
CA ASP A 53 4.62 8.67 -11.24
C ASP A 53 4.18 10.09 -10.87
N SER A 54 5.12 10.97 -10.51
CA SER A 54 4.84 12.36 -10.12
C SER A 54 4.28 13.21 -11.27
N SER A 55 3.99 12.62 -12.43
CA SER A 55 3.34 13.24 -13.58
C SER A 55 1.81 13.39 -13.43
N GLY A 56 1.23 13.03 -12.28
CA GLY A 56 -0.21 13.08 -12.03
C GLY A 56 -0.79 14.37 -11.42
N LEU A 57 0.00 15.42 -11.19
CA LEU A 57 -0.55 16.77 -10.96
C LEU A 57 -1.01 17.36 -12.30
N ASN A 58 -2.14 16.90 -12.81
CA ASN A 58 -2.84 17.62 -13.88
C ASN A 58 -3.51 18.84 -13.23
N PRO A 59 -3.23 20.09 -13.67
CA PRO A 59 -3.78 21.33 -13.11
C PRO A 59 -5.31 21.42 -13.15
#